data_AF-A0A7V3P884-F1
#
_entry.id   AF-A0A7V3P884-F1
#
_cell.length_a   1.000
_cell.length_b   1.000
_cell.length_c   1.000
_cell.angle_alpha   90.00
_cell.angle_beta   90.00
_cell.angle_gamma   90.00
#
_symmetry.space_group_name_H-M   'P 1'
#
loop_
_entity.id
_entity.type
_entity.pdbx_description
1 polymer ?
#
loop_
_entity_poly.entity_id
_entity_poly.type
_entity_poly.pdbx_seq_one_letter_code
_entity_poly.pdbx_strand_id
1 'polypeptide(L)'
;MSSTSSTSTTFPSLLSDWDRELAHTAKTQRDVAAFIAERGNKKDDPLLGLYYGLQARTRALTARKALAESNLDLADIAMLDVYRSLNLARNVATGETADTVAKARTIVETLGAPSDKPQQAAASLEEFIAALSPLLDQASAVLSSTSTT
;
A
#
# COMPACT_ATOMS: atom_id res chain seq x y z
N MET A 1 -23.33 -28.52 40.25
CA MET A 1 -22.00 -28.27 39.66
C MET A 1 -22.25 -27.65 38.30
N SER A 2 -22.00 -26.35 38.17
CA SER A 2 -22.32 -25.57 36.97
C SER A 2 -21.12 -25.55 36.04
N SER A 3 -21.25 -26.12 34.84
CA SER A 3 -20.28 -25.99 33.76
C SER A 3 -20.76 -24.88 32.83
N THR A 4 -20.21 -23.68 32.99
CA THR A 4 -20.45 -22.56 32.08
C THR A 4 -19.60 -22.76 30.83
N SER A 5 -20.21 -23.24 29.76
CA SER A 5 -19.60 -23.22 28.42
C SER A 5 -19.50 -21.78 27.95
N SER A 6 -18.30 -21.21 27.97
CA SER A 6 -18.01 -19.92 27.34
C SER A 6 -17.97 -20.12 25.83
N THR A 7 -19.11 -19.94 25.16
CA THR A 7 -19.18 -19.83 23.71
C THR A 7 -18.53 -18.50 23.31
N SER A 8 -17.29 -18.54 22.83
CA SER A 8 -16.62 -17.37 22.27
C SER A 8 -17.22 -17.08 20.90
N THR A 9 -18.23 -16.21 20.86
CA THR A 9 -18.79 -15.68 19.61
C THR A 9 -17.74 -14.78 18.96
N THR A 10 -16.97 -15.33 18.03
CA THR A 10 -16.12 -14.53 17.14
C THR A 10 -17.07 -13.82 16.19
N PHE A 11 -17.39 -12.55 16.48
CA PHE A 11 -18.10 -11.71 15.52
C PHE A 11 -17.29 -11.70 14.22
N PRO A 12 -17.91 -11.93 13.05
CA PRO A 12 -17.20 -11.76 11.79
C PRO A 12 -16.70 -10.32 11.75
N SER A 13 -15.40 -10.14 11.51
CA SER A 13 -14.84 -8.81 11.29
C SER A 13 -15.65 -8.17 10.17
N LEU A 14 -16.22 -6.98 10.41
CA LEU A 14 -17.05 -6.26 9.44
C LEU A 14 -16.29 -5.88 8.16
N LEU A 15 -14.97 -6.07 8.13
CA LEU A 15 -14.07 -5.76 7.02
C LEU A 15 -13.24 -7.00 6.67
N SER A 16 -13.06 -7.27 5.38
CA SER A 16 -12.09 -8.26 4.91
C SER A 16 -10.66 -7.84 5.29
N ASP A 17 -9.72 -8.80 5.31
CA ASP A 17 -8.30 -8.48 5.59
C ASP A 17 -7.74 -7.45 4.59
N TRP A 18 -8.16 -7.54 3.33
CA TRP A 18 -7.84 -6.55 2.28
C TRP A 18 -8.37 -5.15 2.61
N ASP A 19 -9.61 -5.05 3.08
CA ASP A 19 -10.20 -3.76 3.45
C ASP A 19 -9.48 -3.15 4.66
N ARG A 20 -9.03 -3.99 5.60
CA ARG A 20 -8.25 -3.54 6.76
C ARG A 20 -6.89 -3.00 6.35
N GLU A 21 -6.15 -3.75 5.50
CA GLU A 21 -4.85 -3.31 4.99
C GLU A 21 -4.96 -2.04 4.13
N LEU A 22 -6.00 -1.95 3.31
CA LEU A 22 -6.28 -0.79 2.48
C LEU A 22 -6.58 0.43 3.36
N ALA A 23 -7.46 0.28 4.36
CA ALA A 23 -7.79 1.37 5.28
C ALA A 23 -6.56 1.85 6.07
N HIS A 24 -5.73 0.92 6.55
CA HIS A 24 -4.49 1.25 7.26
C HIS A 24 -3.53 2.03 6.36
N THR A 25 -3.26 1.53 5.15
CA THR A 25 -2.35 2.19 4.19
C THR A 25 -2.86 3.55 3.76
N ALA A 26 -4.15 3.66 3.44
CA ALA A 26 -4.76 4.90 3.01
C ALA A 26 -4.76 5.95 4.12
N LYS A 27 -4.94 5.54 5.38
CA LYS A 27 -4.79 6.42 6.54
C LYS A 27 -3.36 6.95 6.65
N THR A 28 -2.37 6.06 6.69
CA THR A 28 -0.95 6.46 6.78
C THR A 28 -0.54 7.35 5.62
N GLN A 29 -0.99 7.05 4.39
CA GLN A 29 -0.75 7.89 3.22
C GLN A 29 -1.34 9.31 3.39
N ARG A 30 -2.56 9.41 3.92
CA ARG A 30 -3.21 10.71 4.19
C ARG A 30 -2.46 11.49 5.26
N ASP A 31 -2.02 10.82 6.32
CA ASP A 31 -1.29 11.47 7.43
C ASP A 31 0.05 12.03 6.92
N VAL A 32 0.79 11.26 6.09
CA VAL A 32 2.00 11.75 5.40
C VAL A 32 1.68 12.95 4.50
N ALA A 33 0.59 12.90 3.72
CA ALA A 33 0.21 14.01 2.85
C ALA A 33 -0.09 15.30 3.63
N ALA A 34 -0.80 15.18 4.76
CA ALA A 34 -1.06 16.31 5.66
C ALA A 34 0.25 16.89 6.20
N PHE A 35 1.17 16.03 6.64
CA PHE A 35 2.48 16.43 7.14
C PHE A 35 3.32 17.19 6.10
N ILE A 36 3.34 16.75 4.84
CA ILE A 36 4.04 17.46 3.76
C ILE A 36 3.39 18.83 3.49
N ALA A 37 2.05 18.90 3.54
CA ALA A 37 1.31 20.14 3.34
C ALA A 37 1.61 21.19 4.42
N GLU A 38 1.70 20.78 5.69
CA GLU A 38 2.07 21.64 6.81
C GLU A 38 3.48 22.23 6.65
N ARG A 39 4.39 21.52 6.00
CA ARG A 39 5.78 21.95 5.75
C ARG A 39 5.95 22.79 4.47
N GLY A 40 4.86 23.12 3.80
CA GLY A 40 4.84 24.03 2.66
C GLY A 40 5.05 23.37 1.28
N ASN A 41 4.88 22.04 1.17
CA ASN A 41 4.85 21.31 -0.12
C ASN A 41 5.98 21.66 -1.10
N LYS A 42 7.24 21.40 -0.72
CA LYS A 42 8.34 21.49 -1.70
C LYS A 42 8.20 20.37 -2.73
N LYS A 43 8.28 20.72 -4.02
CA LYS A 43 8.10 19.76 -5.13
C LYS A 43 9.14 18.63 -5.14
N ASP A 44 10.29 18.85 -4.52
CA ASP A 44 11.39 17.88 -4.41
C ASP A 44 11.53 17.32 -2.98
N ASP A 45 10.48 17.41 -2.15
CA ASP A 45 10.52 16.83 -0.81
C ASP A 45 10.64 15.30 -0.90
N PRO A 46 11.69 14.67 -0.33
CA PRO A 46 11.84 13.22 -0.32
C PRO A 46 10.62 12.46 0.26
N LEU A 47 9.84 13.10 1.13
CA LEU A 47 8.61 12.53 1.69
C LEU A 47 7.52 12.32 0.63
N LEU A 48 7.58 13.03 -0.50
CA LEU A 48 6.72 12.73 -1.65
C LEU A 48 7.01 11.33 -2.20
N GLY A 49 8.26 10.86 -2.14
CA GLY A 49 8.62 9.49 -2.52
C GLY A 49 7.94 8.46 -1.65
N LEU A 50 7.90 8.71 -0.34
CA LEU A 50 7.20 7.88 0.63
C LEU A 50 5.68 7.89 0.39
N TYR A 51 5.10 9.07 0.17
CA TYR A 51 3.69 9.24 -0.18
C TYR A 51 3.31 8.45 -1.44
N TYR A 52 4.07 8.58 -2.53
CA TYR A 52 3.81 7.88 -3.78
C TYR A 52 4.03 6.37 -3.65
N GLY A 53 4.98 5.93 -2.84
CA GLY A 53 5.15 4.52 -2.51
C GLY A 53 3.95 3.92 -1.77
N LEU A 54 3.42 4.64 -0.77
CA LEU A 54 2.19 4.24 -0.07
C LEU A 54 0.97 4.27 -1.00
N GLN A 55 0.90 5.24 -1.92
CA GLN A 55 -0.14 5.28 -2.95
C GLN A 55 -0.07 4.03 -3.85
N ALA A 56 1.13 3.62 -4.28
CA ALA A 56 1.32 2.41 -5.06
C ALA A 56 0.84 1.16 -4.29
N ARG A 57 1.14 1.07 -2.98
CA ARG A 57 0.63 -0.02 -2.12
C ARG A 57 -0.90 -0.04 -2.05
N THR A 58 -1.55 1.10 -1.84
CA THR A 58 -3.03 1.22 -1.83
C THR A 58 -3.64 0.74 -3.15
N ARG A 59 -3.03 1.09 -4.28
CA ARG A 59 -3.49 0.69 -5.61
C ARG A 59 -3.25 -0.79 -5.90
N ALA A 60 -2.15 -1.35 -5.43
CA ALA A 60 -1.89 -2.79 -5.53
C ALA A 60 -2.89 -3.61 -4.69
N LEU A 61 -3.21 -3.17 -3.48
CA LEU A 61 -4.28 -3.78 -2.66
C LEU A 61 -5.63 -3.75 -3.38
N THR A 62 -5.95 -2.63 -4.04
CA THR A 62 -7.16 -2.49 -4.86
C THR A 62 -7.16 -3.48 -6.02
N ALA A 63 -6.06 -3.59 -6.76
CA ALA A 63 -5.91 -4.53 -7.87
C ALA A 63 -6.05 -5.99 -7.39
N ARG A 64 -5.40 -6.33 -6.26
CA ARG A 64 -5.44 -7.67 -5.69
C ARG A 64 -6.84 -8.07 -5.21
N LYS A 65 -7.57 -7.13 -4.60
CA LYS A 65 -8.98 -7.30 -4.22
C LYS A 65 -9.86 -7.47 -5.45
N ALA A 66 -9.69 -6.64 -6.47
CA ALA A 66 -10.45 -6.72 -7.71
C ALA A 66 -10.26 -8.08 -8.41
N LEU A 67 -9.03 -8.62 -8.42
CA LEU A 67 -8.77 -9.99 -8.90
C LEU A 67 -9.51 -11.06 -8.09
N ALA A 68 -9.57 -10.93 -6.76
CA ALA A 68 -10.31 -11.86 -5.90
C ALA A 68 -11.82 -11.80 -6.17
N GLU A 69 -12.34 -10.63 -6.53
CA GLU A 69 -13.75 -10.37 -6.88
C GLU A 69 -14.05 -10.64 -8.36
N SER A 70 -13.08 -11.13 -9.13
CA SER A 70 -13.18 -11.34 -10.59
C SER A 70 -13.52 -10.07 -11.39
N ASN A 71 -13.22 -8.88 -10.84
CA ASN A 71 -13.39 -7.59 -11.51
C ASN A 71 -12.09 -7.21 -12.24
N LEU A 72 -11.90 -7.78 -13.43
CA LEU A 72 -10.65 -7.65 -14.19
C LEU A 72 -10.41 -6.22 -14.71
N ASP A 73 -11.47 -5.51 -15.13
CA ASP A 73 -11.36 -4.12 -15.59
C ASP A 73 -10.84 -3.21 -14.48
N LEU A 74 -11.35 -3.36 -13.27
CA LEU A 74 -10.86 -2.60 -12.12
C LEU A 74 -9.44 -2.99 -11.74
N ALA A 75 -9.08 -4.27 -11.86
CA ALA A 75 -7.71 -4.73 -11.60
C ALA A 75 -6.71 -4.07 -12.56
N ASP A 76 -7.04 -4.00 -13.85
CA ASP A 76 -6.20 -3.37 -14.87
C ASP A 76 -6.04 -1.86 -14.63
N ILE A 77 -7.14 -1.16 -14.36
CA ILE A 77 -7.11 0.28 -14.05
C ILE A 77 -6.26 0.53 -12.80
N ALA A 78 -6.45 -0.26 -11.75
CA ALA A 78 -5.68 -0.13 -10.52
C ALA A 78 -4.18 -0.41 -10.77
N MET A 79 -3.84 -1.34 -11.64
CA MET A 79 -2.45 -1.64 -11.99
C MET A 79 -1.77 -0.50 -12.76
N LEU A 80 -2.48 0.18 -13.66
CA LEU A 80 -1.97 1.40 -14.32
C LEU A 80 -1.60 2.47 -13.30
N ASP A 81 -2.45 2.63 -12.29
CA ASP A 81 -2.19 3.53 -11.16
C ASP A 81 -0.98 3.09 -10.32
N VAL A 82 -0.78 1.78 -10.11
CA VAL A 82 0.44 1.25 -9.47
C VAL A 82 1.69 1.67 -10.23
N TYR A 83 1.73 1.44 -11.55
CA TYR A 83 2.88 1.81 -12.38
C TYR A 83 3.14 3.32 -12.36
N ARG A 84 2.06 4.13 -12.41
CA ARG A 84 2.17 5.59 -12.34
C ARG A 84 2.75 6.04 -11.00
N SER A 85 2.20 5.55 -9.89
CA SER A 85 2.66 5.92 -8.55
C SER A 85 4.10 5.46 -8.28
N LEU A 86 4.50 4.26 -8.73
CA LEU A 86 5.89 3.80 -8.63
C LEU A 86 6.86 4.68 -9.41
N ASN A 87 6.49 5.07 -10.64
CA ASN A 87 7.34 5.94 -11.45
C ASN A 87 7.52 7.32 -10.78
N LEU A 88 6.47 7.86 -10.17
CA LEU A 88 6.56 9.10 -9.40
C LEU A 88 7.44 8.90 -8.17
N ALA A 89 7.19 7.85 -7.38
CA ALA A 89 7.97 7.54 -6.18
C ALA A 89 9.47 7.44 -6.50
N ARG A 90 9.84 6.70 -7.55
CA ARG A 90 11.23 6.52 -7.98
C ARG A 90 11.95 7.84 -8.28
N ASN A 91 11.23 8.83 -8.82
CA ASN A 91 11.86 10.09 -9.24
C ASN A 91 12.21 11.00 -8.06
N VAL A 92 11.57 10.85 -6.90
CA VAL A 92 11.72 11.75 -5.74
C VAL A 92 12.14 11.04 -4.45
N ALA A 93 12.00 9.70 -4.39
CA ALA A 93 12.42 8.92 -3.22
C ALA A 93 13.94 8.97 -3.07
N THR A 94 14.39 9.03 -1.82
CA THR A 94 15.82 8.98 -1.46
C THR A 94 16.04 8.02 -0.30
N GLY A 95 17.29 7.63 -0.06
CA GLY A 95 17.67 6.73 1.03
C GLY A 95 16.91 5.40 1.01
N GLU A 96 16.52 4.94 2.19
CA GLU A 96 15.86 3.63 2.36
C GLU A 96 14.53 3.53 1.61
N THR A 97 13.78 4.63 1.48
CA THR A 97 12.55 4.65 0.69
C THR A 97 12.82 4.35 -0.79
N ALA A 98 13.92 4.87 -1.35
CA ALA A 98 14.30 4.60 -2.74
C ALA A 98 14.64 3.12 -2.95
N ASP A 99 15.37 2.51 -2.00
CA ASP A 99 15.73 1.09 -2.06
C ASP A 99 14.49 0.19 -1.99
N THR A 100 13.55 0.51 -1.11
CA THR A 100 12.27 -0.23 -0.99
C THR A 100 11.43 -0.12 -2.27
N VAL A 101 11.31 1.09 -2.83
CA VAL A 101 10.57 1.32 -4.10
C VAL A 101 11.24 0.60 -5.26
N ALA A 102 12.58 0.58 -5.33
CA ALA A 102 13.32 -0.12 -6.37
C ALA A 102 13.10 -1.64 -6.31
N LYS A 103 13.17 -2.24 -5.11
CA LYS A 103 12.88 -3.67 -4.90
C LYS A 103 11.44 -4.02 -5.25
N ALA A 104 10.48 -3.19 -4.87
CA ALA A 104 9.08 -3.43 -5.21
C ALA A 104 8.86 -3.38 -6.73
N ARG A 105 9.49 -2.43 -7.43
CA ARG A 105 9.37 -2.31 -8.89
C ARG A 105 9.82 -3.57 -9.63
N THR A 106 10.91 -4.21 -9.21
CA THR A 106 11.41 -5.42 -9.90
C THR A 106 10.41 -6.59 -9.87
N ILE A 107 9.46 -6.59 -8.94
CA ILE A 107 8.43 -7.63 -8.83
C ILE A 107 7.37 -7.45 -9.92
N VAL A 108 6.99 -6.20 -10.21
CA VAL A 108 5.82 -5.91 -11.07
C VAL A 108 6.18 -5.44 -12.47
N GLU A 109 7.44 -5.14 -12.77
CA GLU A 109 7.84 -4.52 -14.03
C GLU A 109 7.56 -5.35 -15.29
N THR A 110 7.45 -6.68 -15.15
CA THR A 110 7.13 -7.59 -16.26
C THR A 110 5.69 -8.09 -16.24
N LEU A 111 4.87 -7.65 -15.27
CA LEU A 111 3.57 -8.24 -15.01
C LEU A 111 2.52 -7.93 -16.10
N GLY A 112 2.59 -6.73 -16.69
CA GLY A 112 1.62 -6.29 -17.70
C GLY A 112 0.25 -5.98 -17.10
N ALA A 113 -0.82 -6.29 -17.83
CA ALA A 113 -2.20 -6.16 -17.35
C ALA A 113 -2.59 -7.40 -16.52
N PRO A 114 -3.13 -7.24 -15.30
CA PRO A 114 -3.61 -8.35 -14.49
C PRO A 114 -4.60 -9.29 -15.21
N SER A 115 -5.43 -8.77 -16.11
CA SER A 115 -6.38 -9.55 -16.90
C SER A 115 -5.73 -10.58 -17.82
N ASP A 116 -4.49 -10.37 -18.28
CA ASP A 116 -3.77 -11.31 -19.15
C ASP A 116 -3.42 -12.61 -18.41
N LYS A 117 -3.05 -12.49 -17.12
CA LYS A 117 -2.60 -13.61 -16.27
C LYS A 117 -3.05 -13.44 -14.82
N PRO A 118 -4.35 -13.61 -14.51
CA PRO A 118 -4.93 -13.24 -13.21
C PRO A 118 -4.26 -13.92 -12.01
N GLN A 119 -3.92 -15.21 -12.11
CA GLN A 119 -3.30 -15.97 -11.02
C GLN A 119 -1.84 -15.53 -10.78
N GLN A 120 -1.08 -15.30 -11.86
CA GLN A 120 0.29 -14.80 -11.76
C GLN A 120 0.30 -13.36 -11.21
N ALA A 121 -0.66 -12.54 -11.63
CA ALA A 121 -0.84 -11.19 -11.15
C ALA A 121 -1.21 -11.14 -9.68
N ALA A 122 -2.10 -12.02 -9.21
CA ALA A 122 -2.44 -12.11 -7.80
C ALA A 122 -1.20 -12.41 -6.93
N ALA A 123 -0.38 -13.40 -7.30
CA ALA A 123 0.84 -13.74 -6.57
C ALA A 123 1.87 -12.59 -6.59
N SER A 124 2.10 -11.99 -7.76
CA SER A 124 3.07 -10.89 -7.91
C SER A 124 2.62 -9.64 -7.15
N LEU A 125 1.32 -9.36 -7.10
CA LEU A 125 0.76 -8.26 -6.32
C LEU A 125 0.92 -8.49 -4.81
N GLU A 126 0.76 -9.72 -4.33
CA GLU A 126 1.01 -10.04 -2.92
C GLU A 126 2.48 -9.81 -2.54
N GLU A 127 3.42 -10.32 -3.36
CA GLU A 127 4.85 -10.07 -3.17
C GLU A 127 5.18 -8.57 -3.20
N PHE A 128 4.57 -7.83 -4.13
CA PHE A 128 4.73 -6.39 -4.26
C PHE A 128 4.22 -5.64 -3.02
N ILE A 129 3.03 -5.98 -2.53
CA ILE A 129 2.43 -5.37 -1.33
C ILE A 129 3.32 -5.64 -0.11
N ALA A 130 3.84 -6.87 0.02
CA ALA A 130 4.76 -7.25 1.08
C ALA A 130 6.09 -6.47 0.99
N ALA A 131 6.64 -6.31 -0.20
CA ALA A 131 7.86 -5.54 -0.42
C ALA A 131 7.72 -4.06 -0.06
N LEU A 132 6.51 -3.49 -0.17
CA LEU A 132 6.22 -2.11 0.23
C LEU A 132 5.85 -1.95 1.72
N SER A 133 5.65 -3.03 2.47
CA SER A 133 5.32 -2.96 3.90
C SER A 133 6.27 -2.08 4.73
N PRO A 134 7.62 -2.09 4.52
CA PRO A 134 8.53 -1.22 5.26
C PRO A 134 8.22 0.29 5.14
N LEU A 135 7.53 0.71 4.08
CA LEU A 135 7.13 2.12 3.93
C LEU A 135 6.12 2.55 5.00
N LEU A 136 5.32 1.62 5.54
CA LEU A 136 4.41 1.93 6.65
C LEU A 136 5.22 2.28 7.91
N ASP A 137 6.24 1.50 8.23
CA ASP A 137 7.11 1.74 9.39
C ASP A 137 7.90 3.04 9.23
N GLN A 138 8.44 3.29 8.04
CA GLN A 138 9.12 4.56 7.71
C GLN A 138 8.18 5.76 7.88
N ALA A 139 6.93 5.65 7.40
CA ALA A 139 5.93 6.70 7.57
C ALA A 139 5.55 6.93 9.03
N SER A 140 5.34 5.86 9.79
CA SER A 140 5.08 5.97 11.23
C SER A 140 6.24 6.62 11.99
N ALA A 141 7.49 6.30 11.64
CA ALA A 141 8.68 6.93 12.23
C ALA A 141 8.73 8.44 11.94
N VAL A 142 8.49 8.83 10.68
CA VAL A 142 8.43 10.25 10.28
C VAL A 142 7.34 10.99 11.06
N LEU A 143 6.11 10.46 11.09
CA LEU A 143 4.98 11.10 11.76
C LEU A 143 5.14 11.18 13.29
N SER A 144 5.83 10.21 13.90
CA SER A 144 6.08 10.20 15.35
C SER A 144 7.18 11.17 15.76
N SER A 145 8.20 11.35 14.92
CA SER A 145 9.34 12.24 15.19
C SER A 145 8.96 13.72 15.37
N THR A 146 7.74 14.10 14.97
CA THR A 146 7.21 15.47 15.10
C THR A 146 6.25 15.69 16.26
N SER A 147 5.88 14.63 17.01
CA SER A 147 5.09 14.78 18.25
C SER A 147 5.93 15.16 19.48
N THR A 148 7.26 15.26 19.34
CA THR A 148 8.20 15.45 20.46
C THR A 148 8.84 16.85 20.52
N THR A 149 8.28 17.85 19.82
CA THR A 149 8.77 19.24 19.85
C THR A 149 7.64 20.19 20.24
#